data_AF-A0A7X8Q0H6-F1
#
_entry.id   AF-A0A7X8Q0H6-F1
#
_cell.length_a   1.000
_cell.length_b   1.000
_cell.length_c   1.000
_cell.angle_alpha   90.00
_cell.angle_beta   90.00
_cell.angle_gamma   90.00
#
_symmetry.space_group_name_H-M   'P 1'
#
loop_
_entity.id
_entity.type
_entity.pdbx_description
1 polymer ?
#
loop_
_entity_poly.entity_id
_entity_poly.type
_entity_poly.pdbx_seq_one_letter_code
_entity_poly.pdbx_strand_id
1 'polypeptide(L)'
;MQNEKNLELCNKFLTFLFHLKCWMNANYMKKFNINGKGDFELTERQFEILITLKFLNNGTISDLEEKLHVTSSSLSTTISKMVKLGYIKRSYPKGHEDRRKTYLNITDKGINIIGDVHKRLIHAIDYFYETLKDDQKRFFSDGIDKLVKIFEDND
;
A
#
# COMPACT_ATOMS: atom_id res chain seq x y z
N MET A 1 0.83 38.31 4.88
CA MET A 1 1.89 37.61 5.66
C MET A 1 1.54 36.19 6.10
N GLN A 2 0.62 35.92 7.06
CA GLN A 2 0.34 34.53 7.49
C GLN A 2 -0.29 33.68 6.36
N ASN A 3 -1.24 34.24 5.61
CA ASN A 3 -1.86 33.55 4.47
C ASN A 3 -0.87 33.26 3.32
N GLU A 4 0.13 34.11 3.11
CA GLU A 4 1.16 33.91 2.09
C GLU A 4 2.14 32.80 2.49
N LYS A 5 2.55 32.77 3.76
CA LYS A 5 3.39 31.68 4.30
C LYS A 5 2.67 30.33 4.26
N ASN A 6 1.37 30.31 4.54
CA ASN A 6 0.55 29.10 4.43
C ASN A 6 0.47 28.62 2.97
N LEU A 7 0.27 29.53 2.02
CA LEU A 7 0.22 29.19 0.60
C LEU A 7 1.57 28.67 0.08
N GLU A 8 2.68 29.28 0.50
CA GLU A 8 4.03 28.83 0.16
C GLU A 8 4.28 27.39 0.66
N LEU A 9 3.87 27.08 1.89
CA LEU A 9 3.99 25.74 2.44
C LEU A 9 3.16 24.71 1.67
N CYS A 10 1.90 25.05 1.34
CA CYS A 10 1.04 24.19 0.51
C CYS A 10 1.67 23.90 -0.85
N ASN A 11 2.25 24.89 -1.51
CA ASN A 11 2.94 24.70 -2.79
C ASN A 11 4.15 23.79 -2.65
N LYS A 12 4.98 23.97 -1.61
CA LYS A 12 6.12 23.07 -1.33
C LYS A 12 5.66 21.63 -1.11
N PHE A 13 4.55 21.43 -0.40
CA PHE A 13 4.00 20.10 -0.18
C PHE A 13 3.49 19.48 -1.48
N LEU A 14 2.78 20.23 -2.33
CA LEU A 14 2.37 19.75 -3.65
C LEU A 14 3.57 19.37 -4.54
N THR A 15 4.61 20.20 -4.55
CA THR A 15 5.86 19.90 -5.27
C THR A 15 6.51 18.62 -4.73
N PHE A 16 6.58 18.45 -3.41
CA PHE A 16 7.06 17.22 -2.78
C PHE A 16 6.25 16.00 -3.24
N LEU A 17 4.91 16.05 -3.20
CA LEU A 17 4.05 14.96 -3.65
C LEU A 17 4.28 14.59 -5.11
N PHE A 18 4.51 15.60 -5.98
CA PHE A 18 4.82 15.36 -7.39
C PHE A 18 6.17 14.62 -7.56
N HIS A 19 7.22 15.10 -6.91
CA HIS A 19 8.54 14.45 -6.98
C HIS A 19 8.51 13.04 -6.38
N LEU A 20 7.83 12.86 -5.25
CA LEU A 20 7.63 11.57 -4.61
C LEU A 20 6.90 10.61 -5.56
N LYS A 21 5.81 11.06 -6.20
CA LYS A 21 5.07 10.26 -7.18
C LYS A 21 5.94 9.85 -8.37
N CYS A 22 6.74 10.76 -8.92
CA CYS A 22 7.66 10.45 -10.01
C CYS A 22 8.70 9.39 -9.59
N TRP A 23 9.29 9.56 -8.40
CA TRP A 23 10.24 8.62 -7.85
C TRP A 23 9.61 7.25 -7.58
N MET A 24 8.42 7.22 -6.97
CA MET A 24 7.65 5.99 -6.76
C MET A 24 7.32 5.30 -8.09
N ASN A 25 6.92 6.04 -9.11
CA ASN A 25 6.65 5.42 -10.41
C ASN A 25 7.90 4.79 -11.03
N ALA A 26 9.06 5.42 -10.88
CA ALA A 26 10.32 4.92 -11.42
C ALA A 26 10.88 3.71 -10.65
N ASN A 27 10.75 3.71 -9.32
CA ASN A 27 11.45 2.76 -8.44
C ASN A 27 10.54 1.75 -7.72
N TYR A 28 9.22 1.99 -7.71
CA TYR A 28 8.21 1.22 -7.00
C TYR A 28 7.14 0.69 -7.96
N MET A 29 6.33 1.55 -8.60
CA MET A 29 5.13 1.11 -9.33
C MET A 29 5.43 0.23 -10.54
N LYS A 30 6.50 0.56 -11.29
CA LYS A 30 6.93 -0.22 -12.46
C LYS A 30 7.37 -1.65 -12.13
N LYS A 31 7.66 -1.95 -10.85
CA LYS A 31 8.04 -3.29 -10.41
C LYS A 31 6.84 -4.22 -10.29
N PHE A 32 5.64 -3.69 -10.12
CA PHE A 32 4.43 -4.50 -10.07
C PHE A 32 4.07 -5.05 -11.45
N ASN A 33 3.34 -6.16 -11.44
CA ASN A 33 2.86 -6.80 -12.65
C ASN A 33 1.87 -5.89 -13.40
N ILE A 34 2.21 -5.54 -14.62
CA ILE A 34 1.35 -4.85 -15.59
C ILE A 34 1.30 -5.73 -16.84
N ASN A 35 0.16 -6.39 -17.05
CA ASN A 35 -0.07 -7.27 -18.21
C ASN A 35 1.01 -8.35 -18.40
N GLY A 36 1.44 -8.98 -17.30
CA GLY A 36 2.45 -10.05 -17.33
C GLY A 36 3.90 -9.56 -17.31
N LYS A 37 4.13 -8.24 -17.26
CA LYS A 37 5.47 -7.64 -17.17
C LYS A 37 5.67 -7.00 -15.80
N GLY A 38 6.86 -7.13 -15.22
CA GLY A 38 7.19 -6.56 -13.91
C GLY A 38 8.10 -7.51 -13.12
N ASP A 39 8.69 -6.99 -12.06
CA ASP A 39 9.59 -7.75 -11.18
C ASP A 39 8.81 -8.60 -10.16
N PHE A 40 7.56 -8.21 -9.87
CA PHE A 40 6.65 -8.88 -8.95
C PHE A 40 5.57 -9.64 -9.71
N GLU A 41 5.12 -10.76 -9.15
CA GLU A 41 3.96 -11.48 -9.69
C GLU A 41 2.64 -10.74 -9.39
N LEU A 42 2.59 -9.96 -8.31
CA LEU A 42 1.41 -9.18 -7.93
C LEU A 42 1.28 -7.93 -8.78
N THR A 43 0.03 -7.59 -9.11
CA THR A 43 -0.30 -6.20 -9.49
C THR A 43 -0.29 -5.31 -8.25
N GLU A 44 -0.13 -4.00 -8.44
CA GLU A 44 -0.20 -3.01 -7.35
C GLU A 44 -1.49 -3.17 -6.53
N ARG A 45 -2.63 -3.25 -7.21
CA ARG A 45 -3.95 -3.44 -6.56
C ARG A 45 -4.03 -4.75 -5.75
N GLN A 46 -3.43 -5.83 -6.23
CA GLN A 46 -3.44 -7.09 -5.47
C GLN A 46 -2.61 -6.98 -4.20
N PHE A 47 -1.48 -6.26 -4.25
CA PHE A 47 -0.66 -5.98 -3.09
C PHE A 47 -1.36 -5.06 -2.09
N GLU A 48 -2.01 -3.98 -2.55
CA GLU A 48 -2.85 -3.10 -1.72
C GLU A 48 -3.89 -3.91 -0.93
N ILE A 49 -4.67 -4.75 -1.62
CA ILE A 49 -5.69 -5.60 -0.99
C ILE A 49 -5.07 -6.52 0.08
N LEU A 50 -3.93 -7.14 -0.21
CA LEU A 50 -3.24 -8.02 0.72
C LEU A 50 -2.74 -7.28 1.97
N ILE A 51 -2.14 -6.10 1.80
CA ILE A 51 -1.66 -5.28 2.92
C ILE A 51 -2.84 -4.79 3.77
N THR A 52 -3.92 -4.33 3.15
CA THR A 52 -5.11 -3.89 3.87
C THR A 52 -5.74 -5.04 4.67
N LEU A 53 -5.90 -6.23 4.07
CA LEU A 53 -6.40 -7.40 4.79
C LEU A 53 -5.49 -7.82 5.96
N LYS A 54 -4.17 -7.63 5.81
CA LYS A 54 -3.19 -7.92 6.86
C LYS A 54 -3.36 -6.93 8.02
N PHE A 55 -3.52 -5.65 7.71
CA PHE A 55 -3.75 -4.60 8.72
C PHE A 55 -5.07 -4.81 9.48
N LEU A 56 -6.14 -5.18 8.77
CA LEU A 56 -7.45 -5.45 9.35
C LEU A 56 -7.52 -6.75 10.17
N ASN A 57 -6.47 -7.59 10.17
CA ASN A 57 -6.49 -8.95 10.75
C ASN A 57 -7.68 -9.78 10.23
N ASN A 58 -7.86 -9.80 8.91
CA ASN A 58 -9.00 -10.31 8.13
C ASN A 58 -10.16 -9.30 8.00
N GLY A 59 -10.75 -9.23 6.82
CA GLY A 59 -11.82 -8.27 6.52
C GLY A 59 -12.77 -8.77 5.45
N THR A 60 -13.78 -7.97 5.16
CA THR A 60 -14.78 -8.21 4.12
C THR A 60 -14.51 -7.34 2.89
N ILE A 61 -15.28 -7.54 1.83
CA ILE A 61 -15.23 -6.66 0.66
C ILE A 61 -15.59 -5.23 1.06
N SER A 62 -16.60 -5.04 1.92
CA SER A 62 -17.02 -3.71 2.37
C SER A 62 -15.94 -2.99 3.18
N ASP A 63 -15.21 -3.71 4.04
CA ASP A 63 -14.08 -3.13 4.78
C ASP A 63 -12.96 -2.70 3.81
N LEU A 64 -12.73 -3.46 2.74
CA LEU A 64 -11.79 -3.08 1.68
C LEU A 64 -12.27 -1.87 0.88
N GLU A 65 -13.56 -1.76 0.58
CA GLU A 65 -14.13 -0.59 -0.12
C GLU A 65 -13.91 0.70 0.68
N GLU A 66 -14.17 0.63 1.98
CA GLU A 66 -13.99 1.75 2.90
C GLU A 66 -12.53 2.16 2.98
N LYS A 67 -11.61 1.21 3.21
CA LYS A 67 -10.19 1.52 3.44
C LYS A 67 -9.43 1.87 2.16
N LEU A 68 -9.84 1.34 1.00
CA LEU A 68 -9.19 1.61 -0.29
C LEU A 68 -9.91 2.68 -1.11
N HIS A 69 -11.06 3.18 -0.65
CA HIS A 69 -11.91 4.16 -1.36
C HIS A 69 -12.22 3.75 -2.81
N VAL A 70 -12.63 2.49 -3.02
CA VAL A 70 -12.95 1.91 -4.34
C VAL A 70 -14.26 1.12 -4.31
N THR A 71 -14.85 0.86 -5.48
CA THR A 71 -16.14 0.14 -5.57
C THR A 71 -15.98 -1.38 -5.49
N SER A 72 -17.01 -2.04 -4.95
CA SER A 72 -17.09 -3.51 -4.82
C SER A 72 -17.08 -4.23 -6.17
N SER A 73 -17.58 -3.62 -7.24
CA SER A 73 -17.52 -4.20 -8.58
C SER A 73 -16.08 -4.36 -9.08
N SER A 74 -15.21 -3.38 -8.81
CA SER A 74 -13.78 -3.42 -9.11
C SER A 74 -13.03 -4.44 -8.25
N LEU A 75 -13.33 -4.47 -6.95
CA LEU A 75 -12.69 -5.39 -6.01
C LEU A 75 -13.10 -6.85 -6.24
N SER A 76 -14.37 -7.13 -6.51
CA SER A 76 -14.91 -8.50 -6.62
C SER A 76 -14.21 -9.34 -7.68
N THR A 77 -13.92 -8.73 -8.84
CA THR A 77 -13.18 -9.39 -9.93
C THR A 77 -11.75 -9.69 -9.51
N THR A 78 -11.08 -8.73 -8.88
CA THR A 78 -9.70 -8.86 -8.43
C THR A 78 -9.57 -9.93 -7.34
N ILE A 79 -10.45 -9.89 -6.33
CA ILE A 79 -10.50 -10.87 -5.23
C ILE A 79 -10.76 -12.27 -5.77
N SER A 80 -11.68 -12.43 -6.71
CA SER A 80 -11.95 -13.75 -7.31
C SER A 80 -10.72 -14.32 -8.02
N LYS A 81 -9.93 -13.47 -8.71
CA LYS A 81 -8.64 -13.89 -9.27
C LYS A 81 -7.63 -14.25 -8.18
N MET A 82 -7.53 -13.45 -7.11
CA MET A 82 -6.61 -13.72 -6.00
C MET A 82 -6.95 -15.02 -5.24
N VAL A 83 -8.23 -15.37 -5.13
CA VAL A 83 -8.67 -16.67 -4.59
C VAL A 83 -8.22 -17.80 -5.50
N LYS A 84 -8.41 -17.69 -6.82
CA LYS A 84 -7.92 -18.70 -7.78
C LYS A 84 -6.39 -18.84 -7.77
N LEU A 85 -5.67 -17.74 -7.60
CA LEU A 85 -4.20 -17.73 -7.46
C LEU A 85 -3.72 -18.26 -6.10
N GLY A 86 -4.64 -18.46 -5.15
CA GLY A 86 -4.36 -19.00 -3.82
C GLY A 86 -3.77 -18.00 -2.84
N TYR A 87 -3.85 -16.69 -3.09
CA TYR A 87 -3.36 -15.65 -2.16
C TYR A 87 -4.34 -15.35 -1.03
N ILE A 88 -5.64 -15.53 -1.29
CA ILE A 88 -6.73 -15.26 -0.37
C ILE A 88 -7.66 -16.48 -0.36
N LYS A 89 -8.29 -16.76 0.77
CA LYS A 89 -9.42 -17.69 0.88
C LYS A 89 -10.64 -16.94 1.41
N ARG A 90 -11.82 -17.38 0.96
CA ARG A 90 -13.09 -16.93 1.52
C ARG A 90 -13.44 -17.80 2.72
N SER A 91 -13.88 -17.18 3.80
CA SER A 91 -14.49 -17.87 4.93
C SER A 91 -15.86 -17.29 5.24
N TYR A 92 -16.70 -18.11 5.85
CA TYR A 92 -18.03 -17.75 6.28
C TYR A 92 -18.07 -17.72 7.81
N PRO A 93 -18.80 -16.77 8.41
CA PRO A 93 -18.90 -16.69 9.85
C PRO A 93 -19.51 -17.98 10.42
N LYS A 94 -19.06 -18.37 11.61
CA LYS A 94 -19.60 -19.53 12.34
C LYS A 94 -20.76 -19.08 13.21
N GLY A 95 -21.79 -19.92 13.36
CA GLY A 95 -22.88 -19.69 14.32
C GLY A 95 -24.02 -18.81 13.81
N HIS A 96 -24.46 -17.86 14.65
CA HIS A 96 -25.65 -17.02 14.47
C HIS A 96 -25.39 -15.67 13.76
N GLU A 97 -24.15 -15.40 13.35
CA GLU A 97 -23.84 -14.23 12.52
C GLU A 97 -24.46 -14.35 11.11
N ASP A 98 -24.67 -13.22 10.45
CA ASP A 98 -25.23 -13.18 9.10
C ASP A 98 -24.34 -13.97 8.13
N ARG A 99 -24.83 -15.16 7.74
CA ARG A 99 -24.13 -16.09 6.85
C ARG A 99 -23.92 -15.55 5.43
N ARG A 100 -24.54 -14.41 5.09
CA ARG A 100 -24.29 -13.70 3.83
C ARG A 100 -22.96 -12.95 3.85
N LYS A 101 -22.39 -12.68 5.03
CA LYS A 101 -21.11 -11.99 5.16
C LYS A 101 -19.99 -12.94 4.75
N THR A 102 -19.17 -12.51 3.79
CA THR A 102 -18.00 -13.27 3.33
C THR A 102 -16.74 -12.58 3.81
N TYR A 103 -15.97 -13.30 4.63
CA TYR A 103 -14.67 -12.85 5.11
C TYR A 103 -13.58 -13.31 4.16
N LEU A 104 -12.52 -12.51 4.08
CA LEU A 104 -11.33 -12.74 3.28
C LEU A 104 -10.16 -12.93 4.23
N ASN A 105 -9.53 -14.09 4.14
CA ASN A 105 -8.34 -14.42 4.91
C ASN A 105 -7.16 -14.59 3.97
N ILE A 106 -6.01 -14.05 4.35
CA ILE A 106 -4.76 -14.25 3.61
C ILE A 106 -4.30 -15.69 3.84
N THR A 107 -3.82 -16.36 2.80
CA THR A 107 -3.20 -17.69 2.89
C THR A 107 -1.71 -17.58 3.19
N ASP A 108 -1.04 -18.68 3.52
CA ASP A 108 0.42 -18.69 3.68
C ASP A 108 1.15 -18.25 2.40
N LYS A 109 0.62 -18.64 1.23
CA LYS A 109 1.12 -18.16 -0.07
C LYS A 109 0.99 -16.63 -0.19
N GLY A 110 -0.15 -16.08 0.24
CA GLY A 110 -0.39 -14.64 0.30
C GLY A 110 0.57 -13.91 1.23
N ILE A 111 0.84 -14.46 2.42
CA ILE A 111 1.80 -13.89 3.37
C ILE A 111 3.24 -13.91 2.81
N ASN A 112 3.65 -15.01 2.19
CA ASN A 112 4.98 -15.15 1.61
C ASN A 112 5.23 -14.13 0.50
N ILE A 113 4.28 -13.98 -0.43
CA ILE A 113 4.45 -13.03 -1.54
C ILE A 113 4.45 -11.57 -1.07
N ILE A 114 3.70 -11.23 -0.02
CA ILE A 114 3.80 -9.90 0.63
C ILE A 114 5.22 -9.68 1.15
N GLY A 115 5.80 -10.69 1.82
CA GLY A 115 7.16 -10.63 2.35
C GLY A 115 8.20 -10.41 1.26
N ASP A 116 8.07 -11.10 0.12
CA ASP A 116 8.99 -10.96 -1.00
C ASP A 116 8.91 -9.59 -1.67
N VAL A 117 7.69 -9.08 -1.87
CA VAL A 117 7.49 -7.71 -2.38
C VAL A 117 8.06 -6.70 -1.38
N HIS A 118 7.75 -6.82 -0.10
CA HIS A 118 8.24 -5.91 0.94
C HIS A 118 9.77 -5.84 0.97
N LYS A 119 10.47 -6.98 0.95
CA LYS A 119 11.95 -7.02 0.92
C LYS A 119 12.52 -6.27 -0.29
N ARG A 120 11.96 -6.50 -1.48
CA ARG A 120 12.42 -5.85 -2.71
C ARG A 120 12.13 -4.35 -2.74
N LEU A 121 11.06 -3.91 -2.10
CA LEU A 121 10.73 -2.50 -1.92
C LEU A 121 11.70 -1.82 -0.95
N ILE A 122 11.99 -2.46 0.20
CA ILE A 122 13.00 -1.97 1.14
C ILE A 122 14.36 -1.82 0.46
N HIS A 123 14.81 -2.80 -0.34
CA HIS A 123 16.06 -2.68 -1.08
C HIS A 123 16.07 -1.50 -2.08
N ALA A 124 14.93 -1.14 -2.66
CA ALA A 124 14.84 0.02 -3.56
C ALA A 124 15.00 1.35 -2.81
N ILE A 125 14.41 1.42 -1.61
CA ILE A 125 14.53 2.59 -0.72
C ILE A 125 15.96 2.69 -0.19
N ASP A 126 16.55 1.56 0.24
CA ASP A 126 17.92 1.47 0.73
C ASP A 126 18.93 1.94 -0.32
N TYR A 127 18.80 1.45 -1.56
CA TYR A 127 19.66 1.93 -2.66
C TYR A 127 19.55 3.45 -2.87
N PHE A 128 18.34 4.00 -2.82
CA PHE A 128 18.15 5.45 -2.88
C PHE A 128 18.78 6.17 -1.68
N TYR A 129 18.58 5.66 -0.47
CA TYR A 129 19.12 6.24 0.75
C TYR A 129 20.66 6.26 0.71
N GLU A 130 21.29 5.19 0.22
CA GLU A 130 22.74 5.12 0.05
C GLU A 130 23.30 6.09 -1.00
N THR A 131 22.47 6.65 -1.89
CA THR A 131 22.92 7.73 -2.79
C THR A 131 23.00 9.11 -2.13
N LEU A 132 22.46 9.26 -0.91
CA LEU A 132 22.43 10.51 -0.18
C LEU A 132 23.75 10.76 0.58
N LYS A 133 24.15 12.03 0.67
CA LYS A 133 25.24 12.47 1.56
C LYS A 133 24.83 12.40 3.02
N ASP A 134 25.78 12.39 3.95
CA ASP A 134 25.51 12.23 5.39
C ASP A 134 24.54 13.27 5.97
N ASP A 135 24.66 14.53 5.54
CA ASP A 135 23.74 15.60 5.94
C ASP A 135 22.33 15.35 5.41
N GLN A 136 22.21 14.91 4.15
CA GLN A 136 20.94 14.54 3.52
C GLN A 136 20.31 13.31 4.16
N LYS A 137 21.10 12.28 4.49
CA LYS A 137 20.65 11.08 5.22
C LYS A 137 20.04 11.47 6.56
N ARG A 138 20.68 12.39 7.29
CA ARG A 138 20.16 12.93 8.57
C ARG A 138 18.85 13.68 8.37
N PHE A 139 18.76 14.57 7.38
CA PHE A 139 17.51 15.31 7.11
C PHE A 139 16.38 14.40 6.65
N PHE A 140 16.69 13.38 5.84
CA PHE A 140 15.71 12.41 5.39
C PHE A 140 15.14 11.62 6.56
N SER A 141 15.99 11.08 7.45
CA SER A 141 15.54 10.33 8.63
C SER A 141 14.64 11.18 9.53
N ASP A 142 15.11 12.37 9.94
CA ASP A 142 14.35 13.27 10.81
C ASP A 142 13.04 13.75 10.15
N GLY A 143 13.07 13.99 8.83
CA GLY A 143 11.90 14.38 8.06
C GLY A 143 10.84 13.28 7.97
N ILE A 144 11.25 12.04 7.68
CA ILE A 144 10.35 10.89 7.61
C ILE A 144 9.73 10.62 8.98
N ASP A 145 10.51 10.60 10.06
CA ASP A 145 10.01 10.36 11.42
C ASP A 145 8.93 11.40 11.80
N LYS A 146 9.15 12.68 11.48
CA LYS A 146 8.19 13.74 11.72
C LYS A 146 6.93 13.60 10.87
N LEU A 147 7.09 13.30 9.58
CA LEU A 147 5.95 13.13 8.68
C LEU A 147 5.09 11.93 9.09
N VAL A 148 5.71 10.79 9.40
CA VAL A 148 5.00 9.60 9.89
C VAL A 148 4.16 9.93 11.11
N LYS A 149 4.75 10.58 12.12
CA LYS A 149 4.02 11.00 13.32
C LYS A 149 2.84 11.91 13.01
N ILE A 150 3.01 12.89 12.10
CA ILE A 150 1.92 13.78 11.69
C ILE A 150 0.77 13.00 11.07
N PHE A 151 1.04 12.05 10.18
CA PHE A 151 -0.02 11.26 9.55
C PHE A 151 -0.70 10.31 10.54
N GLU A 152 0.05 9.66 11.43
CA GLU A 152 -0.54 8.79 12.48
C GLU A 152 -1.44 9.55 13.46
N ASP A 153 -1.11 10.81 13.78
CA ASP A 153 -1.91 11.64 14.69
C ASP A 153 -3.21 12.19 14.02
N ASN A 154 -3.34 12.08 12.69
CA ASN A 154 -4.43 12.72 11.91
C ASN A 154 -5.25 11.75 11.03
N ASP A 155 -4.97 10.45 11.04
CA ASP A 155 -5.76 9.36 10.42
C ASP A 155 -6.69 8.66 11.44
#